data_AF-A0A2T2XAD4-F1
#
_entry.id   AF-A0A2T2XAD4-F1
#
_cell.length_a   1.000
_cell.length_b   1.000
_cell.length_c   1.000
_cell.angle_alpha   90.00
_cell.angle_beta   90.00
_cell.angle_gamma   90.00
#
_symmetry.space_group_name_H-M   'P 1'
#
loop_
_entity.id
_entity.type
_entity.pdbx_description
1 polymer ?
#
loop_
_entity_poly.entity_id
_entity_poly.type
_entity_poly.pdbx_seq_one_letter_code
_entity_poly.pdbx_strand_id
1 'polypeptide(L)'
;MMSAWDWLEDLVQPVVIVTDGPENSAFTEVFQDHRLIVWKKGCERRDKPWPWFPQNISIYGIGRPGEKVHIWFAGQPVGQEEASWRDLMLAVGRGKKLLTPVAEQMAAEIVKPVNVAVFTTPS
;
A
#
# COMPACT_ATOMS: atom_id res chain seq x y z
N MET A 1 16.16 20.47 7.57
CA MET A 1 16.30 19.00 7.54
C MET A 1 15.00 18.50 6.95
N MET A 2 15.02 17.91 5.74
CA MET A 2 13.82 17.43 5.07
C MET A 2 13.24 16.24 5.86
N SER A 3 11.93 16.23 6.13
CA SER A 3 11.30 15.10 6.78
C SER A 3 11.36 13.89 5.85
N ALA A 4 11.48 12.67 6.39
CA ALA A 4 11.35 11.43 5.61
C ALA A 4 10.01 11.36 4.82
N TRP A 5 9.06 12.22 5.18
CA TRP A 5 7.69 12.25 4.68
C TRP A 5 7.35 13.49 3.84
N ASP A 6 8.31 14.33 3.47
CA ASP A 6 8.06 15.56 2.68
C ASP A 6 7.36 15.27 1.33
N TRP A 7 7.53 14.05 0.80
CA TRP A 7 6.86 13.57 -0.40
C TRP A 7 5.34 13.37 -0.23
N LEU A 8 4.78 13.50 0.97
CA LEU A 8 3.32 13.45 1.14
C LEU A 8 2.62 14.68 0.56
N GLU A 9 3.31 15.82 0.55
CA GLU A 9 2.80 17.07 -0.04
C GLU A 9 2.64 16.99 -1.56
N ASP A 10 3.27 15.99 -2.15
CA ASP A 10 3.29 15.70 -3.58
C ASP A 10 2.02 14.94 -4.05
N LEU A 11 1.16 14.52 -3.12
CA LEU A 11 -0.14 13.91 -3.40
C LEU A 11 -1.12 14.96 -3.93
N VAL A 12 -1.87 14.62 -4.99
CA VAL A 12 -2.84 15.54 -5.64
C VAL A 12 -4.27 15.00 -5.61
N GLN A 13 -4.47 13.74 -5.23
CA GLN A 13 -5.78 13.12 -5.05
C GLN A 13 -5.78 12.23 -3.80
N PRO A 14 -6.97 11.93 -3.22
CA PRO A 14 -7.02 11.17 -1.98
C PRO A 14 -6.51 9.74 -2.13
N VAL A 15 -5.83 9.25 -1.10
CA VAL A 15 -5.32 7.89 -0.96
C VAL A 15 -5.97 7.24 0.25
N VAL A 16 -6.47 6.02 0.09
CA VAL A 16 -7.00 5.21 1.20
C VAL A 16 -5.92 4.26 1.67
N ILE A 17 -5.62 4.30 2.96
CA ILE A 17 -4.82 3.28 3.63
C ILE A 17 -5.76 2.45 4.50
N VAL A 18 -5.85 1.16 4.20
CA VAL A 18 -6.60 0.19 5.00
C VAL A 18 -5.62 -0.59 5.85
N THR A 19 -5.90 -0.74 7.15
CA THR A 19 -5.04 -1.49 8.06
C THR A 19 -5.81 -2.52 8.88
N ASP A 20 -5.12 -3.61 9.22
CA ASP A 20 -5.56 -4.65 10.15
C ASP A 20 -4.34 -5.18 10.92
N GLY A 21 -4.53 -5.60 12.17
CA GLY A 21 -3.46 -6.09 13.06
C GLY A 21 -2.99 -5.08 14.11
N PRO A 22 -1.91 -5.41 14.86
CA PRO A 22 -1.44 -4.60 15.98
C PRO A 22 -0.95 -3.22 15.52
N GLU A 23 -1.35 -2.17 16.23
CA GLU A 23 -0.98 -0.80 15.85
C GLU A 23 0.41 -0.43 16.34
N ASN A 24 1.16 0.27 15.50
CA ASN A 24 2.39 0.97 15.88
C ASN A 24 2.18 2.46 15.59
N SER A 25 2.00 3.25 16.65
CA SER A 25 1.54 4.62 16.57
C SER A 25 2.51 5.54 15.81
N ALA A 26 3.82 5.34 15.98
CA ALA A 26 4.86 6.21 15.40
C ALA A 26 4.84 6.23 13.85
N PHE A 27 4.52 5.09 13.21
CA PHE A 27 4.38 5.03 11.76
C PHE A 27 3.04 5.61 11.31
N THR A 28 1.97 5.29 12.03
CA THR A 28 0.60 5.62 11.58
C THR A 28 0.22 7.08 11.79
N GLU A 29 0.78 7.75 12.78
CA GLU A 29 0.47 9.15 13.13
C GLU A 29 0.68 10.08 11.94
N VAL A 30 1.82 9.97 11.25
CA VAL A 30 2.15 10.82 10.09
C VAL A 30 1.11 10.73 8.98
N PHE A 31 0.52 9.56 8.76
CA PHE A 31 -0.46 9.36 7.69
C PHE A 31 -1.89 9.71 8.13
N GLN A 32 -2.21 9.59 9.41
CA GLN A 32 -3.55 9.92 9.94
C GLN A 32 -3.83 11.41 9.90
N ASP A 33 -2.81 12.24 10.06
CA ASP A 33 -2.96 13.70 10.09
C ASP A 33 -2.93 14.34 8.68
N HIS A 34 -2.63 13.57 7.63
CA HIS A 34 -2.51 14.11 6.29
C HIS A 34 -3.87 14.25 5.59
N ARG A 35 -4.20 15.46 5.13
CA ARG A 35 -5.53 15.82 4.56
C ARG A 35 -6.01 14.98 3.37
N LEU A 36 -5.08 14.43 2.57
CA LEU A 36 -5.40 13.58 1.42
C LEU A 36 -5.36 12.09 1.73
N ILE A 37 -5.04 11.71 2.96
CA ILE A 37 -5.01 10.31 3.36
C ILE A 37 -6.24 9.99 4.19
N VAL A 38 -6.97 8.98 3.74
CA VAL A 38 -8.11 8.41 4.46
C VAL A 38 -7.64 7.12 5.12
N TRP A 39 -7.45 7.18 6.43
CA TRP A 39 -7.08 6.02 7.23
C TRP A 39 -8.31 5.19 7.61
N LYS A 40 -8.29 3.89 7.31
CA LYS A 40 -9.38 2.95 7.64
C LYS A 40 -8.85 1.76 8.42
N LYS A 41 -9.30 1.63 9.67
CA LYS A 41 -9.04 0.45 10.50
C LYS A 41 -10.08 -0.63 10.24
N GLY A 42 -9.64 -1.88 10.21
CA GLY A 42 -10.49 -3.03 9.98
C GLY A 42 -10.66 -3.29 8.48
N CYS A 43 -9.73 -4.04 7.90
CA CYS A 43 -9.99 -4.71 6.63
C CYS A 43 -10.92 -5.90 6.90
N GLU A 44 -11.89 -6.13 6.01
CA GLU A 44 -12.41 -7.49 5.85
C GLU A 44 -11.23 -8.35 5.38
N ARG A 45 -10.59 -9.03 6.34
CA ARG A 45 -9.47 -9.95 6.20
C ARG A 45 -9.76 -11.16 5.30
N ARG A 46 -10.84 -11.09 4.52
CA ARG A 46 -11.61 -12.22 3.97
C ARG A 46 -10.92 -12.94 2.81
N ASP A 47 -9.94 -12.32 2.16
CA ASP A 47 -9.31 -12.90 0.98
C ASP A 47 -7.80 -13.08 1.17
N LYS A 48 -7.34 -13.68 2.28
CA LYS A 48 -5.93 -14.14 2.35
C LYS A 48 -5.78 -15.30 1.36
N PRO A 49 -5.06 -15.13 0.22
CA PRO A 49 -5.04 -16.16 -0.80
C PRO A 49 -4.15 -17.36 -0.40
N TRP A 50 -3.40 -17.24 0.70
CA TRP A 50 -2.51 -18.29 1.18
C TRP A 50 -2.81 -18.73 2.62
N PRO A 51 -2.94 -20.04 2.88
CA PRO A 51 -3.12 -20.58 4.25
C PRO A 51 -1.97 -20.26 5.20
N TRP A 52 -0.76 -20.05 4.68
CA TRP A 52 0.44 -19.74 5.46
C TRP A 52 0.59 -18.24 5.79
N PHE A 53 -0.31 -17.38 5.31
CA PHE A 53 -0.17 -15.94 5.50
C PHE A 53 -0.27 -15.57 6.99
N PRO A 54 0.73 -14.85 7.54
CA PRO A 54 0.82 -14.59 8.97
C PRO A 54 -0.42 -13.88 9.54
N GLN A 55 -0.78 -14.25 10.77
CA GLN A 55 -1.98 -13.73 11.45
C GLN A 55 -1.68 -12.66 12.51
N ASN A 56 -0.42 -12.56 12.94
CA ASN A 56 -0.02 -11.71 14.06
C ASN A 56 0.84 -10.51 13.62
N ILE A 57 0.78 -10.16 12.34
CA ILE A 57 1.44 -8.97 11.81
C ILE A 57 0.41 -7.98 11.31
N SER A 58 0.76 -6.70 11.41
CA SER A 58 0.00 -5.61 10.84
C SER A 58 0.07 -5.70 9.32
N ILE A 59 -1.04 -5.42 8.66
CA ILE A 59 -1.10 -5.30 7.22
C ILE A 59 -1.56 -3.90 6.84
N TYR A 60 -1.03 -3.42 5.73
CA TYR A 60 -1.33 -2.09 5.19
C TYR A 60 -1.63 -2.21 3.71
N GLY A 61 -2.86 -1.88 3.34
CA GLY A 61 -3.31 -1.88 1.96
C GLY A 61 -3.47 -0.45 1.46
N ILE A 62 -3.04 -0.19 0.22
CA ILE A 62 -3.14 1.15 -0.40
C ILE A 62 -4.08 1.09 -1.60
N GLY A 63 -5.01 2.03 -1.70
CA GLY A 63 -5.93 2.15 -2.84
C GLY A 63 -6.56 3.52 -2.96
N ARG A 64 -7.49 3.67 -3.91
CA ARG A 64 -8.27 4.91 -4.09
C ARG A 64 -9.60 4.85 -3.33
N PRO A 65 -10.21 6.00 -3.01
CA PRO A 65 -11.56 6.04 -2.47
C PRO A 65 -12.55 5.28 -3.36
N GLY A 66 -13.29 4.34 -2.77
CA GLY A 66 -14.32 3.55 -3.46
C GLY A 66 -13.80 2.32 -4.22
N GLU A 67 -12.48 2.13 -4.34
CA GLU A 67 -11.88 0.96 -4.99
C GLU A 67 -11.54 -0.15 -3.97
N LYS A 68 -11.55 -1.41 -4.42
CA LYS A 68 -11.00 -2.53 -3.65
C LYS A 68 -9.47 -2.40 -3.62
N VAL A 69 -8.88 -2.65 -2.46
CA VAL A 69 -7.41 -2.66 -2.32
C VAL A 69 -6.85 -3.99 -2.80
N HIS A 70 -5.86 -3.92 -3.70
CA HIS A 70 -5.25 -5.09 -4.33
C HIS A 70 -3.78 -5.32 -3.94
N ILE A 71 -3.10 -4.31 -3.39
CA ILE A 71 -1.70 -4.40 -2.95
C ILE A 71 -1.66 -4.23 -1.44
N TRP A 72 -0.96 -5.16 -0.78
CA TRP A 72 -0.87 -5.26 0.67
C TRP A 72 0.58 -5.42 1.09
N PHE A 73 1.01 -4.59 2.05
CA PHE A 73 2.26 -4.77 2.77
C PHE A 73 1.98 -5.53 4.07
N ALA A 74 2.80 -6.54 4.33
CA ALA A 74 2.73 -7.33 5.55
C ALA A 74 3.93 -6.95 6.43
N GLY A 75 3.65 -6.38 7.60
CA GLY A 75 4.64 -5.67 8.40
C GLY A 75 4.71 -4.19 8.01
N GLN A 76 5.46 -3.42 8.80
CA GLN A 76 5.67 -2.00 8.53
C GLN A 76 6.62 -1.83 7.34
N PRO A 77 6.22 -1.08 6.30
CA PRO A 77 7.05 -0.89 5.12
C PRO A 77 8.05 0.24 5.33
N VAL A 78 9.00 0.01 6.22
CA VAL A 78 10.10 0.92 6.58
C VAL A 78 11.43 0.33 6.12
N GLY A 79 12.47 1.15 6.00
CA GLY A 79 13.77 0.67 5.52
C GLY A 79 13.76 0.44 4.00
N GLN A 80 14.06 -0.78 3.54
CA GLN A 80 14.14 -1.06 2.09
C GLN A 80 12.78 -0.93 1.38
N GLU A 81 11.70 -1.22 2.09
CA GLU A 81 10.34 -1.17 1.56
C GLU A 81 9.75 0.24 1.55
N GLU A 82 10.40 1.21 2.22
CA GLU A 82 9.92 2.60 2.30
C GLU A 82 9.81 3.24 0.91
N ALA A 83 10.78 2.97 0.04
CA ALA A 83 10.73 3.43 -1.35
C ALA A 83 9.54 2.82 -2.12
N SER A 84 9.28 1.53 -1.93
CA SER A 84 8.15 0.84 -2.57
C SER A 84 6.81 1.35 -2.06
N TRP A 85 6.72 1.61 -0.75
CA TRP A 85 5.56 2.24 -0.12
C TRP A 85 5.28 3.63 -0.68
N ARG A 86 6.30 4.49 -0.69
CA ARG A 86 6.23 5.83 -1.26
C ARG A 86 5.78 5.78 -2.72
N ASP A 87 6.41 4.96 -3.54
CA ASP A 87 6.16 4.93 -4.97
C ASP A 87 4.73 4.45 -5.26
N LEU A 88 4.20 3.49 -4.49
CA LEU A 88 2.80 3.09 -4.59
C LEU A 88 1.84 4.18 -4.13
N MET A 89 2.12 4.83 -2.98
CA MET A 89 1.32 5.95 -2.49
C MET A 89 1.24 7.09 -3.50
N LEU A 90 2.38 7.43 -4.13
CA LEU A 90 2.44 8.45 -5.18
C LEU A 90 1.73 7.99 -6.46
N ALA A 91 1.82 6.71 -6.84
CA ALA A 91 1.09 6.20 -7.99
C ALA A 91 -0.43 6.30 -7.81
N VAL A 92 -0.92 5.93 -6.63
CA VAL A 92 -2.34 6.03 -6.27
C VAL A 92 -2.75 7.49 -6.12
N GLY A 93 -1.95 8.29 -5.42
CA GLY A 93 -2.22 9.69 -5.07
C GLY A 93 -1.90 10.73 -6.14
N ARG A 94 -1.30 10.32 -7.26
CA ARG A 94 -1.10 11.16 -8.46
C ARG A 94 -1.79 10.60 -9.71
N GLY A 95 -2.38 9.41 -9.61
CA GLY A 95 -2.84 8.68 -10.79
C GLY A 95 -1.71 8.30 -11.74
N LYS A 96 -0.46 8.25 -11.26
CA LYS A 96 0.70 7.90 -12.08
C LYS A 96 0.67 6.40 -12.38
N LYS A 97 0.81 6.05 -13.66
CA LYS A 97 1.01 4.65 -14.06
C LYS A 97 2.36 4.16 -13.57
N LEU A 98 2.36 3.01 -12.89
CA LEU A 98 3.58 2.33 -12.45
C LEU A 98 4.23 1.54 -13.58
N LEU A 99 3.41 1.04 -14.51
CA LEU A 99 3.86 0.19 -15.61
C LEU A 99 4.11 1.01 -16.87
N THR A 100 5.05 0.54 -17.69
CA THR A 100 5.23 1.04 -19.06
C THR A 100 4.01 0.67 -19.92
N PRO A 101 3.74 1.38 -21.04
CA PRO A 101 2.63 1.04 -21.92
C PRO A 101 2.64 -0.42 -22.40
N VAL A 102 3.84 -0.99 -22.62
CA VAL A 102 4.00 -2.40 -23.02
C VAL A 102 3.63 -3.33 -21.86
N ALA A 103 4.09 -3.05 -20.65
CA ALA A 103 3.75 -3.86 -19.47
C ALA A 103 2.25 -3.79 -19.14
N GLU A 104 1.59 -2.64 -19.34
CA GLU A 104 0.13 -2.50 -19.22
C GLU A 104 -0.61 -3.38 -20.23
N GLN A 105 -0.14 -3.44 -21.48
CA GLN A 105 -0.74 -4.31 -22.50
C GLN A 105 -0.60 -5.79 -22.11
N MET A 106 0.58 -6.21 -21.66
CA MET A 106 0.80 -7.58 -21.19
C MET A 106 -0.06 -7.91 -19.95
N ALA A 107 -0.19 -6.97 -19.01
CA ALA A 107 -1.03 -7.14 -17.83
C ALA A 107 -2.53 -7.25 -18.21
N ALA A 108 -2.98 -6.52 -19.23
CA ALA A 108 -4.35 -6.57 -19.72
C ALA A 108 -4.72 -7.93 -20.34
N GLU A 109 -3.75 -8.71 -20.79
CA GLU A 109 -3.96 -10.08 -21.30
C GLU A 109 -4.17 -11.12 -20.20
N ILE A 110 -3.96 -10.76 -18.93
CA ILE A 110 -4.16 -11.67 -17.78
C ILE A 110 -5.66 -11.82 -17.51
N VAL A 111 -6.25 -12.90 -18.04
CA VAL A 111 -7.71 -13.14 -17.98
C VAL A 111 -8.18 -13.74 -16.64
N LYS A 112 -7.26 -14.31 -15.84
CA LYS A 112 -7.58 -14.92 -14.54
C LYS A 112 -6.94 -14.14 -13.40
N PRO A 113 -7.60 -13.98 -12.25
CA PRO A 113 -6.97 -13.38 -11.08
C PRO A 113 -5.69 -14.12 -10.70
N VAL A 114 -4.60 -13.38 -10.56
CA VAL A 114 -3.31 -13.88 -10.09
C VAL A 114 -3.04 -13.30 -8.71
N ASN A 115 -2.73 -14.16 -7.75
CA ASN A 115 -2.25 -13.75 -6.44
C ASN A 115 -0.72 -13.90 -6.42
N VAL A 116 -0.01 -12.83 -6.08
CA VAL A 116 1.46 -12.81 -6.02
C VAL A 116 1.90 -12.47 -4.60
N ALA A 117 2.74 -13.32 -4.02
CA ALA A 117 3.42 -13.04 -2.76
C ALA A 117 4.89 -12.73 -3.07
N VAL A 118 5.36 -11.59 -2.58
CA VAL A 118 6.77 -11.20 -2.65
C VAL A 118 7.32 -11.24 -1.23
N PHE A 119 8.37 -12.03 -1.03
CA PHE A 119 9.07 -12.12 0.25
C PHE A 119 10.33 -11.28 0.16
N THR A 120 10.42 -10.28 1.02
CA THR A 120 11.60 -9.44 1.17
C THR A 120 12.23 -9.67 2.53
N THR A 121 13.54 -9.49 2.60
CA THR A 121 14.29 -9.50 3.86
C THR A 121 14.73 -8.07 4.15
N PRO A 122 14.30 -7.46 5.27
CA PRO A 122 14.83 -6.18 5.69
C PRO A 122 16.34 -6.34 5.90
N SER A 123 17.15 -5.59 5.16
CA SER A 123 18.62 -5.57 5.35
C SER A 123 19.03 -4.60 6.44
#